data_AF-A0A9Q3JP88-F1
#
_entry.id   AF-A0A9Q3JP88-F1
#
_cell.length_a   1.000
_cell.length_b   1.000
_cell.length_c   1.000
_cell.angle_alpha   90.00
_cell.angle_beta   90.00
_cell.angle_gamma   90.00
#
_symmetry.space_group_name_H-M   'P 1'
#
loop_
_entity.id
_entity.type
_entity.pdbx_description
1 polymer ?
#
loop_
_entity_poly.entity_id
_entity_poly.type
_entity_poly.pdbx_seq_one_letter_code
_entity_poly.pdbx_strand_id
1 'polypeptide(L)'
;MGKHLWPWWKEQIICKWANDSWRFKMENFFEEDIFNIERDGHMSWFLKQKDRLTSLHPDMSETLVHKTRLKRCGGDLEHAIRSRYIEPCSTEDYINAMKDITVRAKIGRNWYKTPMDDRPV
;
A
#
# COMPACT_ATOMS: atom_id res chain seq x y z
N MET A 1 -40.02 -0.54 21.56
CA MET A 1 -39.19 -0.19 20.40
C MET A 1 -37.73 -0.26 20.82
N GLY A 2 -37.05 -1.38 20.59
CA GLY A 2 -35.66 -1.58 21.02
C GLY A 2 -34.69 -1.01 20.00
N LYS A 3 -34.20 0.20 20.22
CA LYS A 3 -33.08 0.73 19.43
C LYS A 3 -31.80 0.15 20.02
N HIS A 4 -31.26 -0.88 19.38
CA HIS A 4 -29.94 -1.39 19.72
C HIS A 4 -28.89 -0.27 19.64
N LEU A 5 -27.94 -0.29 20.57
CA LEU A 5 -26.84 0.68 20.62
C LEU A 5 -25.88 0.47 19.43
N TRP A 6 -25.10 1.49 19.09
CA TRP A 6 -24.13 1.43 17.99
C TRP A 6 -23.14 0.24 18.06
N PRO A 7 -22.58 -0.13 19.22
CA PRO A 7 -21.68 -1.29 19.32
C PRO A 7 -22.34 -2.59 18.81
N TRP A 8 -23.62 -2.78 19.13
CA TRP A 8 -24.36 -3.94 18.66
C TRP A 8 -24.55 -3.92 17.14
N TRP A 9 -24.92 -2.77 16.56
CA TRP A 9 -25.01 -2.62 15.10
C TRP A 9 -23.67 -2.85 14.41
N LYS A 10 -22.58 -2.35 15.01
CA LYS A 10 -21.21 -2.57 14.52
C LYS A 10 -20.89 -4.07 14.49
N GLU A 11 -21.19 -4.81 15.55
CA GLU A 11 -21.01 -6.27 15.60
C GLU A 11 -21.84 -6.97 14.52
N GLN A 12 -23.11 -6.62 14.34
CA GLN A 12 -23.94 -7.24 13.29
C GLN A 12 -23.40 -6.98 11.88
N ILE A 13 -22.89 -5.78 11.62
CA ILE A 13 -22.26 -5.44 10.33
C ILE A 13 -20.99 -6.26 10.12
N ILE A 14 -20.14 -6.37 11.14
CA ILE A 14 -18.92 -7.18 11.10
C ILE A 14 -19.27 -8.66 10.85
N CYS A 15 -20.21 -9.23 11.61
CA CYS A 15 -20.61 -10.63 11.43
C CYS A 15 -21.17 -10.91 10.03
N LYS A 16 -21.91 -9.97 9.44
CA LYS A 16 -22.51 -10.13 8.11
C LYS A 16 -21.51 -9.95 6.98
N TRP A 17 -20.63 -8.95 7.08
CA TRP A 17 -19.82 -8.47 5.95
C TRP A 17 -18.32 -8.71 6.09
N ALA A 18 -17.79 -8.84 7.30
CA ALA A 18 -16.37 -9.13 7.56
C ALA A 18 -16.13 -10.62 7.87
N ASN A 19 -16.86 -11.48 7.17
CA ASN A 19 -16.69 -12.94 7.20
C ASN A 19 -15.39 -13.36 6.51
N ASP A 20 -15.02 -14.64 6.64
CA ASP A 20 -13.76 -15.17 6.13
C ASP A 20 -13.58 -14.96 4.61
N SER A 21 -14.68 -14.99 3.84
CA SER A 21 -14.61 -14.70 2.40
C SER A 21 -14.23 -13.25 2.11
N TRP A 22 -14.67 -12.29 2.92
CA TRP A 22 -14.24 -10.90 2.79
C TRP A 22 -12.78 -10.72 3.21
N ARG A 23 -12.35 -11.38 4.30
CA ARG A 23 -10.95 -11.33 4.76
C ARG A 23 -10.01 -11.85 3.69
N PHE A 24 -10.30 -13.04 3.15
CA PHE A 24 -9.53 -13.65 2.06
C PHE A 24 -9.46 -12.73 0.82
N LYS A 25 -10.56 -12.07 0.45
CA LYS A 25 -10.56 -11.09 -0.65
C LYS A 25 -9.67 -9.89 -0.36
N MET A 26 -9.71 -9.34 0.85
CA MET A 26 -8.87 -8.20 1.24
C MET A 26 -7.40 -8.58 1.30
N GLU A 27 -7.07 -9.78 1.77
CA GLU A 27 -5.71 -10.34 1.77
C GLU A 27 -5.19 -10.43 0.34
N ASN A 28 -5.94 -11.07 -0.58
CA ASN A 28 -5.55 -11.15 -1.99
C ASN A 28 -5.38 -9.76 -2.62
N PHE A 29 -6.31 -8.83 -2.38
CA PHE A 29 -6.17 -7.47 -2.88
C PHE A 29 -4.95 -6.74 -2.33
N PHE A 30 -4.52 -7.03 -1.10
CA PHE A 30 -3.29 -6.49 -0.55
C PHE A 30 -2.06 -7.16 -1.20
N GLU A 31 -2.07 -8.48 -1.36
CA GLU A 31 -0.94 -9.25 -1.87
C GLU A 31 -0.63 -8.97 -3.34
N GLU A 32 -1.67 -8.88 -4.19
CA GLU A 32 -1.58 -8.66 -5.64
C GLU A 32 -1.24 -7.21 -6.01
N ASP A 33 -1.50 -6.26 -5.12
CA ASP A 33 -1.36 -4.83 -5.39
C ASP A 33 0.08 -4.34 -5.19
N ILE A 34 0.95 -4.79 -6.09
CA ILE A 34 2.34 -4.36 -6.19
C ILE A 34 2.39 -2.89 -6.63
N PHE A 35 3.18 -2.08 -5.90
CA PHE A 35 3.35 -0.66 -6.21
C PHE A 35 4.12 -0.46 -7.51
N ASN A 36 3.58 0.35 -8.43
CA ASN A 36 4.20 0.68 -9.69
C ASN A 36 4.37 2.21 -9.82
N ILE A 37 5.61 2.67 -9.95
CA ILE A 37 5.97 4.10 -10.01
C ILE A 37 5.36 4.86 -11.20
N GLU A 38 5.03 4.18 -12.29
CA GLU A 38 4.49 4.78 -13.51
C GLU A 38 2.96 4.88 -13.46
N ARG A 39 2.31 3.93 -12.78
CA ARG A 39 0.85 3.84 -12.69
C ARG A 39 0.30 4.51 -11.43
N ASP A 40 1.00 4.38 -10.31
CA ASP A 40 0.44 4.65 -8.98
C ASP A 40 0.96 5.95 -8.37
N GLY A 41 0.05 6.73 -7.78
CA GLY A 41 0.43 7.82 -6.88
C GLY A 41 0.89 7.28 -5.53
N HIS A 42 2.09 7.65 -5.08
CA HIS A 42 2.66 7.19 -3.79
C HIS A 42 1.70 7.39 -2.61
N MET A 43 1.07 8.57 -2.49
CA MET A 43 0.10 8.86 -1.42
C MET A 43 -1.16 7.99 -1.52
N SER A 44 -1.79 7.95 -2.69
CA SER A 44 -3.05 7.22 -2.89
C SER A 44 -2.86 5.73 -2.68
N TRP A 45 -1.75 5.17 -3.17
CA TRP A 45 -1.44 3.76 -2.98
C TRP A 45 -1.11 3.47 -1.50
N PHE A 46 -0.33 4.33 -0.84
CA PHE A 46 0.00 4.18 0.58
C PHE A 46 -1.25 4.13 1.46
N LEU A 47 -2.17 5.08 1.27
CA LEU A 47 -3.41 5.16 2.05
C LEU A 47 -4.31 3.95 1.80
N LYS A 48 -4.45 3.52 0.54
CA LYS A 48 -5.20 2.31 0.18
C LYS A 48 -4.66 1.06 0.87
N GLN A 49 -3.34 0.87 0.90
CA GLN A 49 -2.74 -0.25 1.62
C GLN A 49 -2.88 -0.12 3.14
N LYS A 50 -2.76 1.10 3.67
CA LYS A 50 -2.97 1.35 5.10
C LYS A 50 -4.37 0.88 5.51
N ASP A 51 -5.39 1.29 4.77
CA ASP A 51 -6.78 1.00 5.10
C ASP A 51 -7.06 -0.50 5.04
N ARG A 52 -6.56 -1.22 4.03
CA ARG A 52 -6.64 -2.68 3.95
C ARG A 52 -6.00 -3.37 5.15
N LEU A 53 -4.76 -3.01 5.48
CA LEU A 53 -4.05 -3.62 6.61
C LEU A 53 -4.71 -3.31 7.95
N THR A 54 -5.16 -2.07 8.19
CA THR A 54 -5.86 -1.74 9.43
C THR A 54 -7.23 -2.42 9.54
N SER A 55 -7.85 -2.76 8.40
CA SER A 55 -9.13 -3.49 8.39
C SER A 55 -8.95 -4.99 8.64
N LEU A 56 -7.82 -5.57 8.20
CA LEU A 56 -7.46 -6.97 8.44
C LEU A 56 -6.82 -7.19 9.83
N HIS A 57 -5.99 -6.24 10.26
CA HIS A 57 -5.15 -6.33 11.44
C HIS A 57 -5.17 -4.99 12.21
N PRO A 58 -6.27 -4.69 12.93
CA PRO A 58 -6.42 -3.42 13.64
C PRO A 58 -5.36 -3.19 14.71
N ASP A 59 -4.80 -4.26 15.28
CA ASP A 59 -3.80 -4.20 16.36
C ASP A 59 -2.34 -4.27 15.84
N MET A 60 -2.14 -4.16 14.53
CA MET A 60 -0.79 -4.21 13.94
C MET A 60 0.00 -2.93 14.27
N SER A 61 1.24 -3.10 14.76
CA SER A 61 2.11 -1.96 15.07
C SER A 61 2.49 -1.18 13.81
N GLU A 62 2.60 0.14 13.91
CA GLU A 62 2.90 1.03 12.77
C GLU A 62 4.15 0.58 11.99
N THR A 63 5.22 0.22 12.71
CA THR A 63 6.46 -0.32 12.13
C THR A 63 6.21 -1.59 11.31
N LEU A 64 5.36 -2.50 11.79
CA LEU A 64 5.02 -3.71 11.05
C LEU A 64 4.15 -3.38 9.83
N VAL A 65 3.23 -2.42 9.93
CA VAL A 65 2.44 -1.95 8.79
C VAL A 65 3.36 -1.35 7.70
N HIS A 66 4.40 -0.58 8.07
CA HIS A 66 5.39 -0.07 7.09
C HIS A 66 6.19 -1.19 6.44
N LYS A 67 6.70 -2.16 7.23
CA LYS A 67 7.46 -3.30 6.71
C LYS A 67 6.65 -4.16 5.74
N THR A 68 5.42 -4.48 6.09
CA THR A 68 4.53 -5.30 5.27
C THR A 68 4.22 -4.60 3.94
N ARG A 69 4.02 -3.27 3.96
CA ARG A 69 3.85 -2.48 2.73
C ARG A 69 5.10 -2.37 1.89
N LEU A 70 6.27 -2.20 2.51
CA LEU A 70 7.54 -2.11 1.81
C LEU A 70 7.81 -3.35 0.94
N LYS A 71 7.46 -4.54 1.46
CA LYS A 71 7.52 -5.81 0.71
C LYS A 71 6.63 -5.85 -0.54
N ARG A 72 5.68 -4.93 -0.69
CA ARG A 72 4.83 -4.78 -1.89
C ARG A 72 5.40 -3.79 -2.91
N CYS A 73 6.48 -3.08 -2.57
CA CYS A 73 7.25 -2.31 -3.55
C CYS A 73 8.17 -3.24 -4.35
N GLY A 74 8.80 -4.22 -3.67
CA GLY A 74 9.62 -5.27 -4.27
C GLY A 74 10.93 -4.79 -4.91
N GLY A 75 11.87 -5.73 -5.06
CA GLY A 75 13.13 -5.53 -5.79
C GLY A 75 13.89 -4.25 -5.41
N ASP A 76 14.36 -3.54 -6.42
CA ASP A 76 15.14 -2.31 -6.27
C ASP A 76 14.36 -1.19 -5.59
N LEU A 77 13.02 -1.18 -5.73
CA LEU A 77 12.17 -0.12 -5.18
C LEU A 77 12.04 -0.26 -3.66
N GLU A 78 11.89 -1.49 -3.16
CA GLU A 78 11.95 -1.79 -1.73
C GLU A 78 13.30 -1.35 -1.13
N HIS A 79 14.42 -1.70 -1.77
CA HIS A 79 15.74 -1.31 -1.28
C HIS A 79 15.93 0.22 -1.30
N ALA A 80 15.55 0.86 -2.41
CA ALA A 80 15.66 2.31 -2.57
C ALA A 80 14.85 3.07 -1.52
N ILE A 81 13.59 2.68 -1.27
CA ILE A 81 12.75 3.32 -0.25
C ILE A 81 13.34 3.10 1.14
N ARG A 82 13.76 1.86 1.46
CA ARG A 82 14.37 1.52 2.76
C ARG A 82 15.61 2.35 3.07
N SER A 83 16.44 2.63 2.06
CA SER A 83 17.66 3.42 2.25
C SER A 83 17.44 4.89 2.65
N ARG A 84 16.19 5.39 2.60
CA ARG A 84 15.87 6.81 2.84
C ARG A 84 15.33 7.11 4.23
N TYR A 85 15.18 6.10 5.10
CA TYR A 85 14.76 6.29 6.48
C TYR A 85 15.44 5.29 7.42
N ILE A 86 15.41 5.57 8.72
CA ILE A 86 15.93 4.69 9.78
C ILE A 86 14.73 4.18 10.58
N GLU A 87 14.74 2.90 10.95
CA GLU A 87 13.68 2.35 11.81
C GLU A 87 13.97 2.57 13.31
N PRO A 88 12.93 2.83 14.13
CA PRO A 88 11.54 3.06 13.76
C PRO A 88 11.36 4.45 13.11
N CYS A 89 10.50 4.54 12.09
CA CYS A 89 10.17 5.80 11.42
C CYS A 89 8.68 6.11 11.54
N SER A 90 8.32 7.39 11.40
CA SER A 90 6.91 7.77 11.32
C SER A 90 6.30 7.42 9.97
N THR A 91 4.97 7.38 9.89
CA THR A 91 4.25 7.32 8.60
C THR A 91 4.64 8.45 7.66
N GLU A 92 4.91 9.65 8.17
CA GLU A 92 5.33 10.79 7.37
C GLU A 92 6.71 10.58 6.75
N ASP A 93 7.68 10.07 7.53
CA ASP A 93 9.02 9.76 7.03
C ASP A 93 8.97 8.70 5.92
N TYR A 94 8.17 7.66 6.10
CA TYR A 94 7.99 6.60 5.09
C TYR A 94 7.39 7.16 3.79
N ILE A 95 6.36 8.00 3.90
CA ILE A 95 5.73 8.66 2.74
C ILE A 95 6.73 9.57 2.04
N ASN A 96 7.51 10.35 2.79
CA ASN A 96 8.52 11.23 2.26
C ASN A 96 9.62 10.44 1.52
N ALA A 97 10.03 9.29 2.04
CA ALA A 97 10.93 8.37 1.36
C ALA A 97 10.34 7.85 0.04
N MET A 98 9.08 7.40 0.03
CA MET A 98 8.40 6.99 -1.21
C MET A 98 8.31 8.14 -2.22
N LYS A 99 7.96 9.35 -1.78
CA LYS A 99 7.90 10.55 -2.62
C LYS A 99 9.26 10.87 -3.24
N ASP A 100 10.32 10.80 -2.46
CA ASP A 100 11.68 11.09 -2.93
C ASP A 100 12.11 10.10 -4.03
N ILE A 101 11.86 8.81 -3.84
CA ILE A 101 12.16 7.80 -4.87
C ILE A 101 11.29 7.98 -6.12
N THR A 102 9.99 8.20 -5.94
CA THR A 102 9.01 8.24 -7.05
C THR A 102 9.14 9.48 -7.92
N VAL A 103 9.39 10.64 -7.29
CA VAL A 103 9.43 11.93 -7.97
C VAL A 103 10.85 12.31 -8.39
N ARG A 104 11.85 12.08 -7.53
CA ARG A 104 13.20 12.62 -7.74
C ARG A 104 14.17 11.59 -8.29
N ALA A 105 14.16 10.36 -7.76
CA ALA A 105 15.12 9.34 -8.19
C ALA A 105 14.67 8.59 -9.46
N LYS A 106 13.35 8.48 -9.70
CA LYS A 106 12.75 7.73 -10.84
C LYS A 106 13.20 6.27 -10.94
N ILE A 107 13.66 5.70 -9.82
CA ILE A 107 14.11 4.30 -9.73
C ILE A 107 12.90 3.38 -9.88
N GLY A 108 13.01 2.35 -10.72
CA GLY A 108 11.92 1.43 -11.03
C GLY A 108 11.05 1.82 -12.24
N ARG A 109 11.38 2.91 -12.97
CA ARG A 109 10.78 3.17 -14.29
C ARG A 109 11.32 2.21 -15.33
N ASN A 110 10.46 1.78 -16.25
CA ASN A 110 10.79 0.86 -17.32
C ASN A 110 11.09 1.66 -18.58
N TRP A 111 12.35 2.03 -18.77
CA TRP A 111 12.82 2.90 -19.86
C TRP A 111 12.65 2.30 -21.28
N TYR A 112 12.27 1.02 -21.39
CA TYR A 112 12.27 0.26 -22.64
C TYR A 112 10.97 0.33 -23.46
N LYS A 113 10.04 1.25 -23.14
CA LYS A 113 8.79 1.45 -23.90
C LYS A 113 8.74 2.74 -24.72
N THR A 114 9.88 3.28 -25.15
CA THR A 114 9.91 4.16 -26.32
C THR A 114 9.85 3.28 -27.57
N PRO A 115 8.84 3.40 -28.46
CA PRO A 115 8.96 2.84 -29.80
C PRO A 115 10.14 3.56 -30.46
N MET A 116 11.25 2.85 -30.62
CA MET A 116 12.31 3.25 -31.54
C MET A 116 11.86 2.83 -32.94
N ASP A 117 11.03 3.62 -33.61
CA ASP A 117 11.06 3.71 -35.08
C ASP A 117 10.27 4.92 -35.60
N ASP A 118 10.52 5.26 -36.85
CA ASP A 118 10.09 6.42 -37.65
C ASP A 118 11.04 7.62 -37.62
N ARG A 119 12.24 7.40 -38.17
CA ARG A 119 12.93 8.45 -38.95
C ARG A 119 12.93 8.05 -40.43
N PRO A 120 12.41 8.87 -41.35
CA PRO A 120 12.45 8.56 -42.76
C PRO A 120 13.88 8.68 -43.30
N VAL A 121 14.26 7.71 -44.15
CA VAL A 121 15.47 7.72 -44.98
C VAL A 121 15.32 8.73 -46.11
#